data_AF-A0AAD5F905-F1
#
_entry.id   AF-A0AAD5F905-F1
#
_cell.length_a   1.000
_cell.length_b   1.000
_cell.length_c   1.000
_cell.angle_alpha   90.00
_cell.angle_beta   90.00
_cell.angle_gamma   90.00
#
_symmetry.space_group_name_H-M   'P 1'
#
loop_
_entity.id
_entity.type
_entity.pdbx_description
1 polymer ?
#
loop_
_entity_poly.entity_id
_entity_poly.type
_entity_poly.pdbx_seq_one_letter_code
_entity_poly.pdbx_strand_id
1 'polypeptide(L)'
;VSDPITTTTTTSTTTPTTPTTTTTTTTTTAQPKEEKPILLVWSLPENFKWDFNDCKTVYNIDSCQLTLDRNLYSQADAVLVYHKAIKWDLSNLPPSPRPPFQKWIWFHLESPTNTAKIPGLENLFNLTLTYRRGGDISVRHHLTISKKPNENIVIPKKDKLLCWFVSNVNPNTGVGTRMSYYNELKKYINVQVFGRMAGSRLKEEDYYPTMASCKFYLAFENSIHKDYFVEKLNGPLASGTVPVVMGPPRQNYEDFVP
;
A
#
# COMPACT_ATOMS: atom_id res chain seq x y z
N VAL A 1 44.13 61.73 -38.31
CA VAL A 1 43.44 62.41 -39.41
C VAL A 1 42.14 62.97 -38.85
N SER A 2 42.26 64.15 -38.23
CA SER A 2 41.22 65.18 -38.04
C SER A 2 40.73 65.63 -39.43
N ASP A 3 39.51 66.08 -39.72
CA ASP A 3 38.37 66.75 -39.05
C ASP A 3 37.28 66.92 -40.18
N PRO A 4 36.18 67.74 -40.13
CA PRO A 4 35.20 68.12 -39.08
C PRO A 4 33.71 68.14 -39.61
N ILE A 5 32.82 68.82 -38.85
CA ILE A 5 31.60 69.61 -39.24
C ILE A 5 30.23 68.92 -38.98
N THR A 6 29.16 69.52 -38.42
CA THR A 6 28.87 70.76 -37.65
C THR A 6 27.39 70.63 -37.23
N THR A 7 27.17 70.65 -35.91
CA THR A 7 26.21 71.48 -35.15
C THR A 7 24.85 71.89 -35.76
N THR A 8 23.76 71.52 -35.08
CA THR A 8 22.55 72.37 -35.02
C THR A 8 22.07 72.48 -33.56
N THR A 9 21.80 73.71 -33.15
CA THR A 9 21.52 74.16 -31.78
C THR A 9 20.01 74.23 -31.56
N THR A 10 19.51 73.74 -30.42
CA THR A 10 18.27 74.28 -29.86
C THR A 10 18.27 74.24 -28.33
N THR A 11 18.23 75.45 -27.80
CA THR A 11 17.99 75.97 -26.46
C THR A 11 17.28 75.07 -25.45
N SER A 12 17.94 74.96 -24.29
CA SER A 12 17.46 74.47 -23.00
C SER A 12 16.51 75.45 -22.30
N THR A 13 15.37 74.96 -21.83
CA THR A 13 14.59 75.60 -20.76
C THR A 13 14.44 74.60 -19.61
N THR A 14 15.14 74.88 -18.53
CA THR A 14 15.19 74.08 -17.30
C THR A 14 14.00 74.42 -16.39
N THR A 15 13.22 73.41 -16.02
CA THR A 15 12.25 73.46 -14.92
C THR A 15 12.68 72.46 -13.84
N PRO A 16 12.71 72.81 -12.53
CA PRO A 16 13.32 71.95 -11.51
C PRO A 16 12.41 70.76 -11.19
N THR A 17 12.94 69.54 -11.27
CA THR A 17 12.25 68.31 -10.87
C THR A 17 12.67 67.92 -9.45
N THR A 18 11.69 67.80 -8.55
CA THR A 18 11.80 67.35 -7.16
C THR A 18 12.34 65.91 -7.09
N PRO A 19 13.24 65.57 -6.14
CA PRO A 19 13.83 64.24 -6.06
C PRO A 19 12.78 63.23 -5.57
N THR A 20 12.50 62.21 -6.39
CA THR A 20 11.66 61.07 -6.02
C THR A 20 12.55 59.98 -5.45
N THR A 21 12.43 59.72 -4.15
CA THR A 21 13.08 58.63 -3.43
C THR A 21 12.68 57.29 -4.03
N THR A 22 13.63 56.58 -4.64
CA THR A 22 13.41 55.23 -5.18
C THR A 22 13.47 54.21 -4.04
N THR A 23 12.32 53.85 -3.48
CA THR A 23 12.21 52.68 -2.60
C THR A 23 12.34 51.43 -3.46
N THR A 24 13.47 50.73 -3.33
CA THR A 24 13.73 49.47 -4.02
C THR A 24 12.94 48.37 -3.32
N THR A 25 11.75 48.05 -3.83
CA THR A 25 10.97 46.90 -3.38
C THR A 25 11.58 45.64 -3.99
N THR A 26 12.42 44.93 -3.24
CA THR A 26 12.84 43.56 -3.59
C THR A 26 11.62 42.65 -3.58
N THR A 27 11.09 42.37 -4.76
CA THR A 27 10.08 41.32 -4.98
C THR A 27 10.78 39.97 -4.86
N THR A 28 10.69 39.34 -3.69
CA THR A 28 11.04 37.93 -3.54
C THR A 28 10.00 37.11 -4.28
N THR A 29 10.32 36.69 -5.51
CA THR A 29 9.52 35.72 -6.26
C THR A 29 9.52 34.40 -5.50
N ALA A 30 8.41 34.09 -4.83
CA ALA A 30 8.16 32.76 -4.29
C ALA A 30 8.17 31.77 -5.46
N GLN A 31 9.01 30.74 -5.37
CA GLN A 31 9.00 29.62 -6.33
C GLN A 31 7.60 28.98 -6.34
N PRO A 32 7.07 28.59 -7.51
CA PRO A 32 5.78 27.89 -7.57
C PRO A 32 5.87 26.64 -6.71
N LYS A 33 4.99 26.54 -5.71
CA LYS A 33 4.88 25.33 -4.90
C LYS A 33 4.30 24.26 -5.82
N GLU A 34 5.11 23.28 -6.20
CA GLU A 34 4.70 22.15 -7.03
C GLU A 34 3.46 21.50 -6.39
N GLU A 35 2.33 21.51 -7.10
CA GLU A 35 1.08 20.96 -6.59
C GLU A 35 1.23 19.44 -6.43
N LYS A 36 0.97 18.95 -5.22
CA LYS A 36 1.13 17.53 -4.92
C LYS A 36 -0.02 16.74 -5.57
N PRO A 37 0.24 15.59 -6.21
CA PRO A 37 -0.82 14.76 -6.76
C PRO A 37 -1.78 14.29 -5.67
N ILE A 38 -3.07 14.29 -5.99
CA ILE A 38 -4.16 13.91 -5.09
C ILE A 38 -4.60 12.48 -5.41
N LEU A 39 -4.46 11.58 -4.43
CA LEU A 39 -5.05 10.24 -4.45
C LEU A 39 -6.30 10.23 -3.57
N LEU A 40 -7.47 10.19 -4.22
CA LEU A 40 -8.75 10.05 -3.56
C LEU A 40 -9.03 8.57 -3.24
N VAL A 41 -9.18 8.25 -1.97
CA VAL A 41 -9.60 6.92 -1.52
C VAL A 41 -11.13 6.86 -1.54
N TRP A 42 -11.69 6.24 -2.57
CA TRP A 42 -13.14 6.21 -2.79
C TRP A 42 -13.85 5.23 -1.86
N SER A 43 -13.19 4.12 -1.55
CA SER A 43 -13.70 3.10 -0.62
C SER A 43 -12.54 2.44 0.12
N LEU A 44 -12.71 2.32 1.44
CA LEU A 44 -11.77 1.66 2.33
C LEU A 44 -12.16 0.19 2.56
N PRO A 45 -11.18 -0.67 2.92
CA PRO A 45 -11.50 -1.95 3.54
C PRO A 45 -12.34 -1.77 4.79
N GLU A 46 -13.28 -2.70 5.00
CA GLU A 46 -14.18 -2.66 6.14
C GLU A 46 -13.42 -2.67 7.47
N ASN A 47 -13.84 -1.83 8.42
CA ASN A 47 -13.21 -1.63 9.73
C ASN A 47 -11.76 -1.11 9.70
N PHE A 48 -11.27 -0.68 8.54
CA PHE A 48 -9.94 -0.08 8.41
C PHE A 48 -10.02 1.43 8.58
N LYS A 49 -9.18 1.99 9.45
CA LYS A 49 -8.95 3.44 9.58
C LYS A 49 -7.50 3.72 9.17
N TRP A 50 -7.30 4.50 8.11
CA TRP A 50 -5.96 5.00 7.76
C TRP A 50 -5.72 6.34 8.45
N ASP A 51 -4.60 6.44 9.17
CA ASP A 51 -4.02 7.74 9.46
C ASP A 51 -3.16 8.15 8.26
N PHE A 52 -3.60 9.16 7.52
CA PHE A 52 -2.85 9.63 6.36
C PHE A 52 -1.51 10.28 6.72
N ASN A 53 -1.27 10.56 8.01
CA ASN A 53 0.05 10.98 8.48
C ASN A 53 1.05 9.83 8.49
N ASP A 54 0.62 8.56 8.52
CA ASP A 54 1.51 7.39 8.55
C ASP A 54 2.49 7.39 7.38
N CYS A 55 2.07 7.86 6.20
CA CYS A 55 2.96 8.01 5.05
C CYS A 55 4.19 8.89 5.39
N LYS A 56 3.97 10.02 6.07
CA LYS A 56 5.06 10.91 6.48
C LYS A 56 5.81 10.35 7.68
N THR A 57 5.09 9.92 8.72
CA THR A 57 5.70 9.57 10.01
C THR A 57 6.45 8.25 9.97
N VAL A 58 5.94 7.26 9.23
CA VAL A 58 6.52 5.91 9.15
C VAL A 58 7.47 5.77 7.97
N TYR A 59 7.12 6.34 6.82
CA TYR A 59 7.85 6.13 5.55
C TYR A 59 8.56 7.39 5.02
N ASN A 60 8.41 8.53 5.68
CA ASN A 60 8.93 9.84 5.21
C ASN A 60 8.48 10.21 3.78
N ILE A 61 7.27 9.79 3.40
CA ILE A 61 6.65 10.10 2.12
C ILE A 61 5.72 11.30 2.31
N ASP A 62 5.95 12.38 1.57
CA ASP A 62 5.11 13.57 1.60
C ASP A 62 4.79 14.16 0.22
N SER A 63 5.20 13.49 -0.85
CA SER A 63 5.05 13.97 -2.22
C SER A 63 3.66 13.73 -2.82
N CYS A 64 2.65 13.39 -2.02
CA CYS A 64 1.26 13.22 -2.46
C CYS A 64 0.28 13.61 -1.35
N GLN A 65 -0.97 13.88 -1.73
CA GLN A 65 -2.07 14.13 -0.82
C GLN A 65 -3.05 12.95 -0.88
N LEU A 66 -3.18 12.22 0.24
CA LEU A 66 -4.23 11.22 0.42
C LEU A 66 -5.47 11.87 1.02
N THR A 67 -6.65 11.55 0.50
CA THR A 67 -7.90 12.14 1.00
C THR A 67 -9.08 11.17 0.88
N LEU A 68 -10.07 11.35 1.74
CA LEU A 68 -11.41 10.72 1.66
C LEU A 68 -12.47 11.72 1.17
N ASP A 69 -12.11 12.98 0.97
CA ASP A 69 -13.03 14.04 0.59
C ASP A 69 -13.46 13.88 -0.88
N ARG A 70 -14.69 13.41 -1.07
CA ARG A 70 -15.28 13.17 -2.40
C ARG A 70 -15.48 14.46 -3.19
N ASN A 71 -15.47 15.63 -2.55
CA ASN A 71 -15.57 16.92 -3.25
C ASN A 71 -14.33 17.19 -4.12
N LEU A 72 -13.21 16.52 -3.83
CA LEU A 72 -11.98 16.62 -4.62
C LEU A 72 -11.96 15.66 -5.82
N TYR A 73 -13.02 14.89 -6.08
CA TYR A 73 -13.05 13.91 -7.16
C TYR A 73 -12.71 14.50 -8.53
N SER A 74 -13.18 15.69 -8.89
CA SER A 74 -12.89 16.32 -10.18
C SER A 74 -11.44 16.80 -10.32
N GLN A 75 -10.73 16.96 -9.21
CA GLN A 75 -9.35 17.43 -9.14
C GLN A 75 -8.36 16.28 -8.89
N ALA A 76 -8.84 15.14 -8.40
CA ALA A 76 -7.98 14.01 -8.04
C ALA A 76 -7.28 13.41 -9.26
N ASP A 77 -5.96 13.28 -9.20
CA ASP A 77 -5.14 12.61 -10.23
C ASP A 77 -5.43 11.11 -10.30
N ALA A 78 -5.74 10.51 -9.15
CA ALA A 78 -6.08 9.11 -9.05
C ALA A 78 -7.18 8.82 -8.04
N VAL A 79 -7.94 7.74 -8.29
CA VAL A 79 -9.03 7.28 -7.43
C VAL A 79 -8.83 5.81 -7.10
N LEU A 80 -8.64 5.51 -5.81
CA LEU A 80 -8.48 4.16 -5.30
C LEU A 80 -9.85 3.58 -4.92
N VAL A 81 -10.22 2.45 -5.51
CA VAL A 81 -11.49 1.77 -5.24
C VAL A 81 -11.23 0.36 -4.73
N TYR A 82 -11.65 0.08 -3.50
CA TYR A 82 -11.58 -1.25 -2.91
C TYR A 82 -12.68 -2.17 -3.43
N HIS A 83 -12.31 -3.32 -3.99
CA HIS A 83 -13.22 -4.23 -4.68
C HIS A 83 -14.42 -4.69 -3.84
N LYS A 84 -14.22 -5.14 -2.59
CA LYS A 84 -15.32 -5.66 -1.76
C LYS A 84 -16.33 -4.60 -1.34
N ALA A 85 -16.00 -3.31 -1.49
CA ALA A 85 -16.92 -2.22 -1.22
C ALA A 85 -17.78 -1.85 -2.45
N ILE A 86 -17.49 -2.40 -3.64
CA ILE A 86 -18.26 -2.11 -4.86
C ILE A 86 -19.61 -2.84 -4.79
N LYS A 87 -20.71 -2.11 -5.03
CA LYS A 87 -22.04 -2.70 -5.16
C LYS A 87 -22.19 -3.40 -6.50
N TRP A 88 -23.01 -4.46 -6.53
CA TRP A 88 -23.28 -5.24 -7.75
C TRP A 88 -23.94 -4.45 -8.88
N ASP A 89 -24.69 -3.40 -8.54
CA ASP A 89 -25.32 -2.48 -9.49
C ASP A 89 -24.41 -1.31 -9.90
N LEU A 90 -23.17 -1.29 -9.40
CA LEU A 90 -22.15 -0.25 -9.62
C LEU A 90 -22.57 1.16 -9.16
N SER A 91 -23.70 1.29 -8.45
CA SER A 91 -24.30 2.59 -8.08
C SER A 91 -23.44 3.43 -7.15
N ASN A 92 -22.47 2.82 -6.47
CA ASN A 92 -21.59 3.49 -5.53
C ASN A 92 -20.19 3.75 -6.10
N LEU A 93 -19.96 3.58 -7.40
CA LEU A 93 -18.71 4.00 -8.05
C LEU A 93 -18.67 5.53 -8.25
N PRO A 94 -17.48 6.11 -8.47
CA PRO A 94 -17.36 7.54 -8.72
C PRO A 94 -18.19 8.00 -9.94
N PRO A 95 -18.80 9.20 -9.87
CA PRO A 95 -19.74 9.66 -10.87
C PRO A 95 -19.06 9.94 -12.22
N SER A 96 -19.84 9.82 -13.29
CA SER A 96 -19.43 10.26 -14.63
C SER A 96 -19.84 11.72 -14.87
N PRO A 97 -19.11 12.47 -15.73
CA PRO A 97 -17.95 12.04 -16.51
C PRO A 97 -16.66 11.98 -15.67
N ARG A 98 -15.80 11.01 -15.98
CA ARG A 98 -14.45 10.91 -15.41
C ARG A 98 -13.53 11.96 -16.08
N PRO A 99 -12.76 12.76 -15.34
CA PRO A 99 -11.76 13.63 -15.93
C PRO A 99 -10.73 12.82 -16.76
N PRO A 100 -10.34 13.25 -17.97
CA PRO A 100 -9.47 12.46 -18.85
C PRO A 100 -8.08 12.13 -18.28
N PHE A 101 -7.56 12.99 -17.40
CA PHE A 101 -6.26 12.78 -16.75
C PHE A 101 -6.32 11.76 -15.60
N GLN A 102 -7.49 11.56 -15.02
CA GLN A 102 -7.66 10.80 -13.78
C GLN A 102 -7.50 9.29 -14.01
N LYS A 103 -6.68 8.65 -13.19
CA LYS A 103 -6.49 7.19 -13.19
C LYS A 103 -7.33 6.53 -12.11
N TRP A 104 -8.17 5.58 -12.48
CA TRP A 104 -8.83 4.72 -11.49
C TRP A 104 -7.97 3.49 -11.20
N ILE A 105 -7.78 3.22 -9.91
CA ILE A 105 -6.97 2.13 -9.38
C ILE A 105 -7.89 1.12 -8.71
N TRP A 106 -7.90 -0.10 -9.24
CA TRP A 106 -8.61 -1.23 -8.65
C TRP A 106 -7.78 -1.85 -7.53
N PHE A 107 -8.30 -1.88 -6.31
CA PHE A 107 -7.59 -2.42 -5.15
C PHE A 107 -8.23 -3.69 -4.60
N HIS A 108 -7.46 -4.78 -4.58
CA HIS A 108 -7.87 -6.00 -3.88
C HIS A 108 -6.70 -6.93 -3.53
N LEU A 109 -6.76 -7.51 -2.32
CA LEU A 109 -5.71 -8.40 -1.79
C LEU A 109 -6.18 -9.84 -1.55
N GLU A 110 -7.43 -10.16 -1.87
CA GLU A 110 -7.98 -11.51 -1.73
C GLU A 110 -7.78 -12.33 -3.02
N SER A 111 -7.65 -13.63 -2.84
CA SER A 111 -7.50 -14.63 -3.90
C SER A 111 -8.70 -14.70 -4.85
N PRO A 112 -8.51 -15.06 -6.14
CA PRO A 112 -9.60 -15.30 -7.08
C PRO A 112 -10.64 -16.31 -6.59
N THR A 113 -10.24 -17.33 -5.82
CA THR A 113 -11.18 -18.30 -5.22
C THR A 113 -12.17 -17.64 -4.26
N ASN A 114 -11.77 -16.57 -3.58
CA ASN A 114 -12.56 -15.88 -2.57
C ASN A 114 -13.01 -14.47 -2.99
N THR A 115 -12.93 -14.18 -4.30
CA THR A 115 -13.30 -12.90 -4.90
C THR A 115 -14.33 -13.14 -6.00
N ALA A 116 -15.54 -12.61 -5.82
CA ALA A 116 -16.57 -12.67 -6.83
C ALA A 116 -16.28 -11.72 -7.99
N LYS A 117 -16.56 -12.15 -9.22
CA LYS A 117 -16.47 -11.26 -10.38
C LYS A 117 -17.74 -10.40 -10.45
N ILE A 118 -17.59 -9.09 -10.27
CA ILE A 118 -18.68 -8.12 -10.41
C ILE A 118 -18.80 -7.73 -11.90
N PRO A 119 -19.95 -7.98 -12.57
CA PRO A 119 -20.16 -7.61 -13.96
C PRO A 119 -20.06 -6.10 -14.17
N GLY A 120 -19.51 -5.67 -15.31
CA GLY A 120 -19.40 -4.26 -15.70
C GLY A 120 -18.17 -3.55 -15.16
N LEU A 121 -17.30 -4.23 -14.41
CA LEU A 121 -15.98 -3.71 -14.03
C LEU A 121 -14.93 -3.88 -15.14
N GLU A 122 -15.23 -4.68 -16.16
CA GLU A 122 -14.36 -4.87 -17.31
C GLU A 122 -13.98 -3.53 -17.95
N ASN A 123 -12.68 -3.29 -18.14
CA ASN A 123 -12.12 -2.08 -18.75
C ASN A 123 -12.44 -0.75 -18.02
N LEU A 124 -12.97 -0.79 -16.80
CA LEU A 124 -13.31 0.41 -16.05
C LEU A 124 -12.11 1.06 -15.35
N PHE A 125 -11.13 0.25 -14.95
CA PHE A 125 -9.95 0.66 -14.19
C PHE A 125 -8.72 0.77 -15.09
N ASN A 126 -7.85 1.72 -14.77
CA ASN A 126 -6.60 1.94 -15.49
C ASN A 126 -5.44 1.16 -14.89
N LEU A 127 -5.42 0.99 -13.57
CA LEU A 127 -4.34 0.36 -12.83
C LEU A 127 -4.91 -0.66 -11.83
N THR A 128 -4.09 -1.65 -11.50
CA THR A 128 -4.37 -2.68 -10.50
C THR A 128 -3.40 -2.57 -9.32
N LEU A 129 -3.93 -2.51 -8.11
CA LEU A 129 -3.20 -2.58 -6.84
C LEU A 129 -3.51 -3.92 -6.17
N THR A 130 -2.60 -4.88 -6.27
CA THR A 130 -2.86 -6.27 -5.83
C THR A 130 -1.64 -6.95 -5.23
N TYR A 131 -1.82 -8.19 -4.75
CA TYR A 131 -0.69 -9.03 -4.33
C TYR A 131 0.10 -9.61 -5.52
N ARG A 132 -0.46 -9.62 -6.74
CA ARG A 132 0.12 -10.29 -7.90
C ARG A 132 1.27 -9.48 -8.46
N ARG A 133 2.41 -10.09 -8.72
CA ARG A 133 3.62 -9.41 -9.22
C ARG A 133 3.43 -8.81 -10.61
N GLY A 134 2.61 -9.45 -11.44
CA GLY A 134 2.29 -8.96 -12.79
C GLY A 134 1.19 -7.89 -12.83
N GLY A 135 0.77 -7.33 -11.70
CA GLY A 135 -0.12 -6.16 -11.67
C GLY A 135 0.66 -4.85 -11.83
N ASP A 136 -0.06 -3.75 -12.03
CA ASP A 136 0.56 -2.42 -12.24
C ASP A 136 1.25 -1.91 -10.97
N ILE A 137 0.63 -2.16 -9.82
CA ILE A 137 1.15 -1.79 -8.50
C ILE A 137 1.05 -3.02 -7.60
N SER A 138 2.20 -3.54 -7.18
CA SER A 138 2.24 -4.64 -6.23
C SER A 138 2.35 -4.12 -4.81
N VAL A 139 1.52 -4.64 -3.90
CA VAL A 139 1.69 -4.42 -2.45
C VAL A 139 2.74 -5.36 -1.84
N ARG A 140 3.47 -6.12 -2.67
CA ARG A 140 4.44 -7.11 -2.22
C ARG A 140 5.85 -6.63 -2.55
N HIS A 141 6.69 -6.67 -1.54
CA HIS A 141 8.12 -6.44 -1.68
C HIS A 141 8.85 -7.77 -1.63
N HIS A 142 9.91 -7.88 -2.42
CA HIS A 142 10.86 -8.98 -2.32
C HIS A 142 11.58 -8.88 -0.98
N LEU A 143 11.70 -10.01 -0.29
CA LEU A 143 12.54 -10.08 0.90
C LEU A 143 14.00 -10.21 0.44
N THR A 144 14.86 -9.44 1.08
CA THR A 144 16.30 -9.49 0.86
C THR A 144 17.00 -9.79 2.17
N ILE A 145 18.09 -10.55 2.12
CA ILE A 145 18.93 -10.77 3.29
C ILE A 145 19.58 -9.42 3.66
N SER A 146 19.43 -9.02 4.93
CA SER A 146 20.16 -7.86 5.43
C SER A 146 21.66 -8.12 5.38
N LYS A 147 22.41 -7.25 4.69
CA LYS A 147 23.88 -7.30 4.65
C LYS A 147 24.53 -6.93 5.99
N LYS A 148 23.78 -6.30 6.90
CA LYS A 148 24.19 -5.95 8.25
C LYS A 148 23.25 -6.68 9.22
N PRO A 149 23.67 -7.82 9.79
CA PRO A 149 22.90 -8.49 10.82
C PRO A 149 22.64 -7.48 11.95
N ASN A 150 21.38 -7.37 12.39
CA ASN A 150 21.11 -6.61 13.59
C ASN A 150 21.55 -7.46 14.78
N GLU A 151 22.70 -7.12 15.37
CA GLU A 151 23.30 -7.84 16.48
C GLU A 151 22.43 -7.81 17.75
N ASN A 152 21.45 -6.91 17.82
CA ASN A 152 20.52 -6.78 18.94
C ASN A 152 19.26 -7.65 18.79
N ILE A 153 19.19 -8.57 17.81
CA ILE A 153 18.06 -9.49 17.69
C ILE A 153 18.13 -10.54 18.81
N VAL A 154 17.23 -10.42 19.79
CA VAL A 154 17.02 -11.44 20.81
C VAL A 154 15.97 -12.42 20.31
N ILE A 155 16.35 -13.68 20.11
CA ILE A 155 15.39 -14.73 19.75
C ILE A 155 14.47 -14.98 20.95
N PRO A 156 13.15 -14.83 20.80
CA PRO A 156 12.20 -15.07 21.89
C PRO A 156 12.25 -16.52 22.38
N LYS A 157 11.96 -16.74 23.67
CA LYS A 157 11.87 -18.09 24.24
C LYS A 157 10.85 -18.92 23.45
N LYS A 158 11.28 -20.08 22.96
CA LYS A 158 10.44 -21.02 22.21
C LYS A 158 9.96 -22.16 23.11
N ASP A 159 8.66 -22.23 23.39
CA ASP A 159 8.04 -23.27 24.22
C ASP A 159 7.01 -24.12 23.46
N LYS A 160 6.62 -23.69 22.24
CA LYS A 160 5.70 -24.41 21.35
C LYS A 160 6.45 -24.92 20.13
N LEU A 161 6.22 -26.18 19.76
CA LEU A 161 6.89 -26.77 18.61
C LEU A 161 6.31 -26.22 17.31
N LEU A 162 4.99 -26.30 17.15
CA LEU A 162 4.30 -25.98 15.91
C LEU A 162 2.98 -25.29 16.21
N CYS A 163 2.80 -24.09 15.68
CA CYS A 163 1.58 -23.31 15.87
C CYS A 163 0.81 -23.12 14.57
N TRP A 164 -0.51 -22.98 14.67
CA TRP A 164 -1.37 -22.64 13.55
C TRP A 164 -2.47 -21.68 13.95
N PHE A 165 -2.49 -20.49 13.34
CA PHE A 165 -3.49 -19.47 13.65
C PHE A 165 -4.56 -19.48 12.56
N VAL A 166 -5.78 -19.89 12.92
CA VAL A 166 -6.86 -20.08 11.94
C VAL A 166 -8.17 -19.54 12.47
N SER A 167 -8.78 -18.68 11.66
CA SER A 167 -10.14 -18.19 11.91
C SER A 167 -11.17 -18.62 10.86
N ASN A 168 -10.74 -18.96 9.63
CA ASN A 168 -11.65 -19.36 8.58
C ASN A 168 -11.69 -20.89 8.45
N VAL A 169 -12.86 -21.48 8.68
CA VAL A 169 -13.10 -22.93 8.54
C VAL A 169 -14.25 -23.21 7.57
N ASN A 170 -14.73 -22.20 6.84
CA ASN A 170 -15.85 -22.34 5.94
C ASN A 170 -15.42 -23.16 4.71
N PRO A 171 -15.99 -24.36 4.47
CA PRO A 171 -15.60 -25.22 3.35
C PRO A 171 -15.75 -24.53 1.98
N ASN A 172 -16.64 -23.54 1.86
CA ASN A 172 -16.91 -22.81 0.63
C ASN A 172 -15.82 -21.78 0.27
N THR A 173 -14.74 -21.67 1.05
CA THR A 173 -13.70 -20.63 0.88
C THR A 173 -12.33 -21.19 0.50
N GLY A 174 -12.27 -22.43 0.01
CA GLY A 174 -11.04 -23.09 -0.44
C GLY A 174 -10.21 -23.75 0.67
N VAL A 175 -10.69 -23.76 1.92
CA VAL A 175 -9.94 -24.26 3.09
C VAL A 175 -9.76 -25.78 3.14
N GLY A 176 -10.38 -26.54 2.22
CA GLY A 176 -10.38 -28.01 2.24
C GLY A 176 -8.97 -28.61 2.28
N THR A 177 -8.05 -28.12 1.45
CA THR A 177 -6.68 -28.65 1.35
C THR A 177 -5.91 -28.49 2.67
N ARG A 178 -5.90 -27.28 3.26
CA ARG A 178 -5.20 -27.04 4.52
C ARG A 178 -5.81 -27.79 5.69
N MET A 179 -7.14 -27.97 5.69
CA MET A 179 -7.85 -28.75 6.71
C MET A 179 -7.52 -30.24 6.61
N SER A 180 -7.47 -30.79 5.40
CA SER A 180 -7.07 -32.18 5.15
C SER A 180 -5.64 -32.43 5.64
N TYR A 181 -4.70 -31.56 5.25
CA TYR A 181 -3.31 -31.66 5.70
C TYR A 181 -3.18 -31.57 7.22
N TYR A 182 -3.84 -30.59 7.85
CA TYR A 182 -3.83 -30.45 9.31
C TYR A 182 -4.39 -31.69 10.01
N ASN A 183 -5.50 -32.24 9.52
CA ASN A 183 -6.14 -33.43 10.10
C ASN A 183 -5.25 -34.67 10.02
N GLU A 184 -4.39 -34.76 9.00
CA GLU A 184 -3.37 -35.82 8.92
C GLU A 184 -2.20 -35.53 9.84
N LEU A 185 -1.64 -34.32 9.75
CA LEU A 185 -0.45 -33.90 10.51
C LEU A 185 -0.65 -34.04 12.03
N LYS A 186 -1.81 -33.63 12.55
CA LYS A 186 -2.09 -33.63 14.00
C LYS A 186 -2.08 -35.03 14.63
N LYS A 187 -2.11 -36.10 13.83
CA LYS A 187 -1.98 -37.49 14.31
C LYS A 187 -0.56 -37.82 14.76
N TYR A 188 0.43 -37.09 14.23
CA TYR A 188 1.86 -37.39 14.40
C TYR A 188 2.61 -36.32 15.21
N ILE A 189 2.14 -35.08 15.18
CA ILE A 189 2.76 -33.95 15.88
C ILE A 189 1.69 -33.12 16.58
N ASN A 190 1.98 -32.66 17.80
CA ASN A 190 1.10 -31.75 18.51
C ASN A 190 1.14 -30.36 17.87
N VAL A 191 0.03 -29.95 17.25
CA VAL A 191 -0.15 -28.62 16.64
C VAL A 191 -0.93 -27.72 17.59
N GLN A 192 -0.32 -26.62 18.04
CA GLN A 192 -0.98 -25.63 18.89
C GLN A 192 -1.85 -24.72 18.01
N VAL A 193 -3.18 -24.88 18.07
CA VAL A 193 -4.12 -24.11 17.27
C VAL A 193 -4.62 -22.89 18.03
N PHE A 194 -4.63 -21.74 17.37
CA PHE A 194 -5.16 -20.47 17.88
C PHE A 194 -6.14 -19.86 16.88
N GLY A 195 -6.95 -18.89 17.33
CA GLY A 195 -7.95 -18.22 16.50
C GLY A 195 -9.34 -18.84 16.65
N ARG A 196 -10.30 -18.40 15.81
CA ARG A 196 -11.71 -18.81 15.93
C ARG A 196 -11.90 -20.34 15.89
N MET A 197 -11.02 -21.08 15.20
CA MET A 197 -11.04 -22.55 15.22
C MET A 197 -10.82 -23.13 16.63
N ALA A 198 -10.05 -22.46 17.48
CA ALA A 198 -9.76 -22.84 18.86
C ALA A 198 -10.71 -22.18 19.88
N GLY A 199 -11.79 -21.54 19.43
CA GLY A 199 -12.82 -20.92 20.27
C GLY A 199 -12.84 -19.40 20.22
N SER A 200 -11.68 -18.73 20.27
CA SER A 200 -11.60 -17.27 20.24
C SER A 200 -10.36 -16.76 19.52
N ARG A 201 -10.43 -15.53 19.00
CA ARG A 201 -9.25 -14.85 18.46
C ARG A 201 -8.33 -14.42 19.60
N LEU A 202 -7.03 -14.51 19.35
CA LEU A 202 -6.05 -13.82 20.20
C LEU A 202 -6.33 -12.32 20.19
N LYS A 203 -6.04 -11.66 21.30
CA LYS A 203 -5.98 -10.20 21.33
C LYS A 203 -4.83 -9.73 20.46
N GLU A 204 -4.91 -8.49 19.99
CA GLU A 204 -3.91 -7.93 19.07
C GLU A 204 -2.53 -7.88 19.72
N GLU A 205 -2.48 -7.50 21.00
CA GLU A 205 -1.28 -7.46 21.82
C GLU A 205 -0.62 -8.83 22.03
N ASP A 206 -1.40 -9.92 21.98
CA ASP A 206 -0.93 -11.29 22.20
C ASP A 206 -0.56 -12.02 20.90
N TYR A 207 -0.94 -11.49 19.74
CA TYR A 207 -0.83 -12.17 18.45
C TYR A 207 0.63 -12.51 18.10
N TYR A 208 1.48 -11.48 18.01
CA TYR A 208 2.89 -11.66 17.67
C TYR A 208 3.71 -12.31 18.81
N PRO A 209 3.53 -11.95 20.10
CA PRO A 209 4.20 -12.66 21.19
C PRO A 209 3.89 -14.16 21.22
N THR A 210 2.64 -14.55 20.96
CA THR A 210 2.28 -15.98 20.87
C THR A 210 2.96 -16.64 19.68
N MET A 211 2.95 -16.00 18.51
CA MET A 211 3.63 -16.53 17.31
C MET A 211 5.14 -16.67 17.52
N ALA A 212 5.76 -15.70 18.20
CA ALA A 212 7.16 -15.68 18.59
C ALA A 212 7.53 -16.79 19.57
N SER A 213 6.58 -17.34 20.32
CA SER A 213 6.84 -18.48 21.22
C SER A 213 6.92 -19.84 20.51
N CYS A 214 6.59 -19.88 19.21
CA CYS A 214 6.58 -21.09 18.40
C CYS A 214 7.91 -21.29 17.64
N LYS A 215 8.39 -22.54 17.53
CA LYS A 215 9.54 -22.86 16.66
C LYS A 215 9.14 -22.80 15.19
N PHE A 216 8.03 -23.45 14.86
CA PHE A 216 7.45 -23.48 13.51
C PHE A 216 6.03 -22.91 13.50
N TYR A 217 5.63 -22.36 12.36
CA TYR A 217 4.31 -21.80 12.14
C TYR A 217 3.72 -22.31 10.82
N LEU A 218 2.51 -22.88 10.84
CA LEU A 218 1.81 -23.31 9.63
C LEU A 218 1.26 -22.08 8.88
N ALA A 219 2.01 -21.62 7.89
CA ALA A 219 1.71 -20.49 7.03
C ALA A 219 0.78 -20.90 5.86
N PHE A 220 -0.33 -21.57 6.18
CA PHE A 220 -1.21 -22.16 5.17
C PHE A 220 -2.25 -21.16 4.66
N GLU A 221 -2.16 -20.85 3.37
CA GLU A 221 -3.13 -19.98 2.72
C GLU A 221 -4.50 -20.66 2.57
N ASN A 222 -5.54 -19.83 2.41
CA ASN A 222 -6.92 -20.33 2.27
C ASN A 222 -7.21 -20.87 0.85
N SER A 223 -6.31 -20.65 -0.10
CA SER A 223 -6.41 -21.06 -1.49
C SER A 223 -5.02 -21.03 -2.14
N ILE A 224 -4.86 -21.70 -3.27
CA ILE A 224 -3.59 -21.82 -3.98
C ILE A 224 -3.65 -20.98 -5.25
N HIS A 225 -2.98 -19.83 -5.24
CA HIS A 225 -2.85 -18.93 -6.40
C HIS A 225 -1.42 -18.41 -6.51
N LYS A 226 -1.00 -18.12 -7.74
CA LYS A 226 0.31 -17.51 -8.01
C LYS A 226 0.47 -16.21 -7.21
N ASP A 227 1.59 -16.04 -6.50
CA ASP A 227 1.97 -14.89 -5.67
C ASP A 227 1.11 -14.66 -4.39
N TYR A 228 0.17 -15.55 -4.06
CA TYR A 228 -0.73 -15.40 -2.90
C TYR A 228 -0.19 -16.15 -1.67
N PHE A 229 0.70 -15.54 -0.85
CA PHE A 229 1.27 -16.22 0.35
C PHE A 229 1.86 -15.32 1.47
N VAL A 230 1.61 -14.01 1.49
CA VAL A 230 2.56 -13.10 2.17
C VAL A 230 2.26 -12.79 3.63
N GLU A 231 1.00 -12.51 4.03
CA GLU A 231 0.71 -12.18 5.45
C GLU A 231 1.12 -13.33 6.38
N LYS A 232 0.85 -14.57 5.95
CA LYS A 232 1.21 -15.78 6.68
C LYS A 232 2.69 -16.13 6.59
N LEU A 233 3.42 -15.57 5.63
CA LEU A 233 4.87 -15.75 5.51
C LEU A 233 5.66 -14.69 6.29
N ASN A 234 5.26 -13.41 6.21
CA ASN A 234 5.99 -12.30 6.82
C ASN A 234 5.86 -12.28 8.34
N GLY A 235 4.67 -12.54 8.87
CA GLY A 235 4.42 -12.56 10.32
C GLY A 235 5.40 -13.44 11.10
N PRO A 236 5.55 -14.74 10.75
CA PRO A 236 6.49 -15.62 11.45
C PRO A 236 7.95 -15.18 11.26
N LEU A 237 8.35 -14.76 10.05
CA LEU A 237 9.71 -14.25 9.80
C LEU A 237 10.05 -13.04 10.69
N ALA A 238 9.13 -12.07 10.78
CA ALA A 238 9.28 -10.89 11.64
C ALA A 238 9.29 -11.23 13.13
N SER A 239 8.70 -12.36 13.52
CA SER A 239 8.60 -12.83 14.91
C SER A 239 9.72 -13.81 15.31
N GLY A 240 10.69 -14.07 14.41
CA GLY A 240 11.75 -15.04 14.62
C GLY A 240 11.26 -16.50 14.66
N THR A 241 10.20 -16.81 13.93
CA THR A 241 9.56 -18.14 13.84
C THR A 241 9.68 -18.67 12.40
N VAL A 242 9.90 -19.97 12.23
CA VAL A 242 10.09 -20.56 10.90
C VAL A 242 8.73 -20.89 10.26
N PRO A 243 8.37 -20.27 9.11
CA PRO A 243 7.14 -20.61 8.39
C PRO A 243 7.25 -21.97 7.70
N VAL A 244 6.21 -22.79 7.83
CA VAL A 244 5.95 -24.00 7.05
C VAL A 244 4.80 -23.67 6.10
N VAL A 245 5.12 -23.50 4.82
CA VAL A 245 4.19 -22.94 3.84
C VAL A 245 3.39 -24.01 3.08
N MET A 246 2.18 -23.65 2.70
CA MET A 246 1.36 -24.36 1.73
C MET A 246 0.63 -23.34 0.88
N GLY A 247 0.88 -23.34 -0.42
CA GLY A 247 0.36 -22.35 -1.36
C GLY A 247 0.83 -22.68 -2.78
N PRO A 248 1.28 -21.70 -3.59
CA PRO A 248 1.76 -21.96 -4.95
C PRO A 248 3.01 -22.87 -4.98
N PRO A 249 3.50 -23.29 -6.16
CA PRO A 249 4.72 -24.07 -6.26
C PRO A 249 5.92 -23.40 -5.60
N ARG A 250 6.87 -24.21 -5.13
CA ARG A 250 8.11 -23.76 -4.45
C ARG A 250 8.82 -22.62 -5.20
N GLN A 251 8.97 -22.73 -6.52
CA GLN A 251 9.59 -21.69 -7.35
C GLN A 251 8.94 -20.32 -7.16
N ASN A 252 7.64 -20.26 -6.90
CA ASN A 252 6.96 -18.99 -6.67
C ASN A 252 7.38 -18.34 -5.36
N TYR A 253 7.72 -19.11 -4.32
CA TYR A 253 8.28 -18.56 -3.09
C TYR A 253 9.71 -18.07 -3.31
N GLU A 254 10.53 -18.86 -4.01
CA GLU A 254 11.94 -18.52 -4.31
C GLU A 254 12.08 -17.24 -5.14
N ASP A 255 11.04 -16.84 -5.87
CA ASP A 255 10.98 -15.54 -6.55
C ASP A 255 10.85 -14.33 -5.59
N PHE A 256 10.44 -14.55 -4.33
CA PHE A 256 10.16 -13.48 -3.34
C PHE A 256 11.03 -13.57 -2.09
N VAL A 257 11.50 -14.76 -1.73
CA VAL A 257 12.32 -14.98 -0.54
C VAL A 257 13.63 -15.66 -0.90
N PRO A 258 14.74 -15.25 -0.25
CA PRO A 258 16.07 -15.80 -0.51
C PRO A 258 16.23 -17.25 0.00
#